data_AF-A0A559TE09-F1
#
_entry.id   AF-A0A559TE09-F1
#
_cell.length_a   1.000
_cell.length_b   1.000
_cell.length_c   1.000
_cell.angle_alpha   90.00
_cell.angle_beta   90.00
_cell.angle_gamma   90.00
#
_symmetry.space_group_name_H-M   'P 1'
#
loop_
_entity.id
_entity.type
_entity.pdbx_description
1 polymer ?
#
loop_
_entity_poly.entity_id
_entity_poly.type
_entity_poly.pdbx_seq_one_letter_code
_entity_poly.pdbx_strand_id
1 'polypeptide(L)'
;MLESVTAFLISLGINPTHVTAGLAGALVRSLLNKGASKWEKISGGFVGTLCAAYLTPLVVQWMALDISQFSTINAVAFGIGIVGMSLAEGAVRMAQSWAEKPRLPSEASLKGLAEAVNPQDEGPIEPTPIDIPEEEKPEPKAPVRRKSRRQV
;
A
#
# COMPACT_ATOMS: atom_id res chain seq x y z
N MET A 1 7.76 28.44 -21.29
CA MET A 1 6.85 27.80 -20.29
C MET A 1 7.63 27.02 -19.25
N LEU A 2 8.49 26.06 -19.63
CA LEU A 2 9.33 25.32 -18.67
C LEU A 2 10.26 26.22 -17.83
N GLU A 3 10.86 27.24 -18.43
CA GLU A 3 11.70 28.22 -17.69
C GLU A 3 10.93 29.00 -16.62
N SER A 4 9.66 29.33 -16.89
CA SER A 4 8.79 30.01 -15.91
C SER A 4 8.47 29.09 -14.73
N VAL A 5 8.28 27.80 -15.01
CA VAL A 5 8.04 26.78 -13.97
C VAL A 5 9.30 26.53 -13.14
N THR A 6 10.48 26.44 -13.76
CA THR A 6 11.73 26.29 -13.02
C THR A 6 12.03 27.51 -12.16
N ALA A 7 11.84 28.72 -12.68
CA ALA A 7 12.00 29.96 -11.91
C ALA A 7 11.04 30.01 -10.70
N PHE A 8 9.80 29.60 -10.88
CA PHE A 8 8.83 29.50 -9.79
C PHE A 8 9.24 28.47 -8.74
N LEU A 9 9.66 27.26 -9.15
CA LEU A 9 10.15 26.24 -8.22
C LEU A 9 11.35 26.72 -7.41
N ILE A 10 12.30 27.40 -8.07
CA ILE A 10 13.47 28.00 -7.42
C ILE A 10 13.02 29.09 -6.41
N SER A 11 12.02 29.91 -6.73
CA SER A 11 11.48 30.91 -5.80
C SER A 11 10.82 30.31 -4.55
N LEU A 12 10.33 29.07 -4.64
CA LEU A 12 9.80 28.30 -3.52
C LEU A 12 10.91 27.54 -2.76
N GLY A 13 12.17 27.66 -3.17
CA GLY A 13 13.29 26.91 -2.59
C GLY A 13 13.31 25.43 -3.00
N ILE A 14 12.55 25.04 -4.02
CA ILE A 14 12.46 23.66 -4.50
C ILE A 14 13.46 23.44 -5.63
N ASN A 15 14.32 22.43 -5.49
CA ASN A 15 15.23 22.03 -6.55
C ASN A 15 14.45 21.37 -7.71
N PRO A 16 14.49 21.92 -8.95
CA PRO A 16 13.81 21.35 -10.10
C PRO A 16 14.20 19.89 -10.37
N THR A 17 15.43 19.48 -10.04
CA THR A 17 15.88 18.09 -10.27
C THR A 17 15.19 17.09 -9.35
N HIS A 18 14.79 17.50 -8.14
CA HIS A 18 14.03 16.64 -7.23
C HIS A 18 12.61 16.43 -7.76
N VAL A 19 12.02 17.48 -8.34
CA VAL A 19 10.70 17.44 -8.96
C VAL A 19 10.71 16.50 -10.17
N THR A 20 11.71 16.61 -11.04
CA THR A 20 11.82 15.71 -12.21
C THR A 20 12.10 14.26 -11.80
N ALA A 21 12.92 14.03 -10.76
CA ALA A 21 13.14 12.70 -10.20
C ALA A 21 11.85 12.10 -9.62
N GLY A 22 11.07 12.89 -8.87
CA GLY A 22 9.76 12.48 -8.35
C GLY A 22 8.75 12.17 -9.48
N LEU A 23 8.72 13.00 -10.52
CA LEU A 23 7.89 12.77 -11.71
C LEU A 23 8.29 11.49 -12.46
N ALA A 24 9.59 11.20 -12.58
CA ALA A 24 10.07 9.96 -13.19
C ALA A 24 9.61 8.74 -12.38
N GLY A 25 9.67 8.81 -11.05
CA GLY A 25 9.12 7.77 -10.16
C GLY A 25 7.62 7.55 -10.36
N ALA A 26 6.86 8.64 -10.51
CA ALA A 26 5.44 8.59 -10.83
C ALA A 26 5.13 7.93 -12.18
N LEU A 27 5.92 8.25 -13.19
CA LEU A 27 5.82 7.64 -14.52
C LEU A 27 6.05 6.13 -14.46
N VAL A 28 7.14 5.71 -13.81
CA VAL A 28 7.43 4.28 -13.60
C VAL A 28 6.27 3.59 -12.89
N ARG A 29 5.76 4.18 -11.81
CA ARG A 29 4.63 3.63 -11.05
C ARG A 29 3.36 3.51 -11.90
N SER A 30 3.05 4.55 -12.68
CA SER A 30 1.87 4.60 -13.56
C SER A 30 1.90 3.51 -14.65
N LEU A 31 3.09 3.20 -15.17
CA LEU A 31 3.31 2.13 -16.14
C LEU A 31 3.14 0.73 -15.52
N LEU A 32 3.59 0.56 -14.27
CA LEU A 32 3.45 -0.70 -13.55
C LEU A 32 2.02 -0.96 -13.06
N ASN A 33 1.26 0.10 -12.75
CA ASN A 33 -0.06 -0.02 -12.17
C ASN A 33 -1.17 0.13 -13.24
N LYS A 34 -1.49 -0.98 -13.93
CA LYS A 34 -2.45 -0.98 -15.05
C LYS A 34 -3.91 -0.78 -14.64
N GLY A 35 -4.26 -1.04 -13.37
CA GLY A 35 -5.64 -0.96 -12.86
C GLY A 35 -6.05 0.37 -12.23
N ALA A 36 -5.11 1.29 -11.99
CA ALA A 36 -5.42 2.56 -11.33
C ALA A 36 -6.11 3.56 -12.28
N SER A 37 -7.04 4.34 -11.75
CA SER A 37 -7.73 5.40 -12.47
C SER A 37 -6.74 6.50 -12.93
N LYS A 38 -7.09 7.25 -13.98
CA LYS A 38 -6.24 8.37 -14.45
C LYS A 38 -6.03 9.41 -13.35
N TRP A 39 -7.05 9.67 -12.53
CA TRP A 39 -6.97 10.61 -11.41
C TRP A 39 -6.12 10.10 -10.25
N GLU A 40 -6.14 8.79 -9.98
CA GLU A 40 -5.26 8.16 -9.00
C GLU A 40 -3.80 8.25 -9.44
N LYS A 41 -3.52 8.06 -10.73
CA LYS A 41 -2.17 8.19 -11.29
C LYS A 41 -1.64 9.62 -11.22
N ILE A 42 -2.48 10.60 -11.53
CA ILE A 42 -2.11 12.03 -11.47
C ILE A 42 -1.89 12.47 -10.02
N SER A 43 -2.84 12.17 -9.13
CA SER A 43 -2.74 12.54 -7.72
C SER A 43 -1.59 11.82 -7.02
N GLY A 44 -1.41 10.52 -7.24
CA GLY A 44 -0.26 9.76 -6.75
C GLY A 44 1.06 10.35 -7.25
N GLY A 45 1.14 10.69 -8.54
CA GLY A 45 2.32 11.34 -9.11
C GLY A 45 2.64 12.69 -8.50
N PHE A 46 1.61 13.51 -8.23
CA PHE A 46 1.77 14.78 -7.54
C PHE A 46 2.28 14.59 -6.11
N VAL A 47 1.72 13.64 -5.36
CA VAL A 47 2.16 13.33 -3.99
C VAL A 47 3.61 12.84 -3.97
N GLY A 48 3.98 11.90 -4.85
CA GLY A 48 5.37 11.43 -4.94
C GLY A 48 6.35 12.55 -5.29
N THR A 49 5.95 13.46 -6.18
CA THR A 49 6.75 14.64 -6.55
C THR A 49 6.94 15.58 -5.36
N LEU A 50 5.87 15.86 -4.60
CA LEU A 50 5.96 16.67 -3.38
C LEU A 50 6.84 16.00 -2.32
N CYS A 51 6.71 14.68 -2.14
CA CYS A 51 7.57 13.94 -1.22
C CYS A 51 9.04 14.06 -1.62
N ALA A 52 9.37 13.89 -2.91
CA ALA A 52 10.73 14.08 -3.41
C ALA A 52 11.21 15.53 -3.21
N ALA A 53 10.37 16.53 -3.48
CA ALA A 53 10.75 17.94 -3.32
C ALA A 53 11.09 18.29 -1.87
N TYR A 54 10.27 17.89 -0.91
CA TYR A 54 10.37 18.32 0.48
C TYR A 54 11.19 17.38 1.38
N LEU A 55 11.12 16.05 1.18
CA LEU A 55 11.83 15.11 2.06
C LEU A 55 13.26 14.84 1.62
N THR A 56 13.60 14.95 0.33
CA THR A 56 14.99 14.75 -0.14
C THR A 56 16.03 15.59 0.60
N PRO A 57 15.90 16.92 0.73
CA PRO A 57 16.89 17.72 1.45
C PRO A 57 17.03 17.26 2.91
N LEU A 58 15.93 16.88 3.55
CA LEU A 58 15.92 16.39 4.92
C LEU A 58 16.69 15.07 5.06
N VAL A 59 16.44 14.12 4.15
CA VAL A 59 17.09 12.80 4.14
C VAL A 59 18.57 12.92 3.78
N VAL A 60 18.91 13.74 2.80
CA VAL A 60 20.31 14.00 2.40
C VAL A 60 21.10 14.58 3.57
N GLN A 61 20.52 15.55 4.30
CA GLN A 61 21.14 16.12 5.50
C GLN A 61 21.26 15.09 6.63
N TRP A 62 20.20 14.32 6.89
CA TRP A 62 20.18 13.32 7.95
C TRP A 62 21.19 12.19 7.73
N MET A 63 21.36 11.75 6.48
CA MET A 63 22.33 10.72 6.08
C MET A 63 23.75 11.27 5.88
N ALA A 64 23.98 12.57 6.08
CA ALA A 64 25.25 13.25 5.83
C ALA A 64 25.80 12.97 4.41
N LEU A 65 24.91 12.92 3.42
CA LEU A 65 25.30 12.67 2.02
C LEU A 65 25.94 13.91 1.41
N ASP A 66 26.91 13.67 0.53
CA ASP A 66 27.58 14.74 -0.22
C ASP A 66 26.60 15.40 -1.21
N ILE A 67 26.23 16.65 -0.90
CA ILE A 67 25.35 17.50 -1.71
C ILE A 67 25.96 17.90 -3.07
N SER A 68 27.26 17.70 -3.29
CA SER A 68 27.88 17.90 -4.60
C SER A 68 27.63 16.74 -5.57
N GLN A 69 27.28 15.55 -5.05
CA GLN A 69 27.03 14.35 -5.84
C GLN A 69 25.58 14.33 -6.36
N PHE A 70 25.32 15.10 -7.42
CA PHE A 70 23.98 15.22 -8.02
C PHE A 70 23.31 13.88 -8.35
N SER A 71 24.09 12.88 -8.80
CA SER A 71 23.57 11.54 -9.12
C SER A 71 22.95 10.86 -7.89
N THR A 72 23.67 10.87 -6.77
CA THR A 72 23.21 10.28 -5.51
C THR A 72 21.96 10.98 -5.00
N ILE A 73 21.94 12.31 -5.04
CA ILE A 73 20.80 13.11 -4.57
C ILE A 73 19.55 12.84 -5.41
N ASN A 74 19.69 12.77 -6.73
CA ASN A 74 18.58 12.48 -7.63
C ASN A 74 18.06 11.04 -7.43
N ALA A 75 18.94 10.08 -7.16
CA ALA A 75 18.55 8.70 -6.83
C ALA A 75 17.76 8.63 -5.51
N VAL A 76 18.22 9.37 -4.49
CA VAL A 76 17.50 9.52 -3.21
C VAL A 76 16.13 10.17 -3.44
N ALA A 77 16.07 11.25 -4.22
CA ALA A 77 14.83 11.93 -4.55
C ALA A 77 13.82 11.02 -5.27
N PHE A 78 14.29 10.23 -6.24
CA PHE A 78 13.48 9.24 -6.93
C PHE A 78 12.93 8.18 -5.95
N GLY A 79 13.79 7.62 -5.09
CA GLY A 79 13.40 6.62 -4.09
C GLY A 79 12.36 7.16 -3.11
N ILE A 80 12.60 8.36 -2.57
CA ILE A 80 11.66 9.07 -1.69
C ILE A 80 10.33 9.31 -2.39
N GLY A 81 10.35 9.71 -3.66
CA GLY A 81 9.13 9.93 -4.43
C GLY A 81 8.28 8.66 -4.56
N ILE A 82 8.92 7.51 -4.82
CA ILE A 82 8.23 6.21 -4.89
C ILE A 82 7.67 5.79 -3.51
N VAL A 83 8.48 5.91 -2.46
CA VAL A 83 8.07 5.53 -1.10
C VAL A 83 6.92 6.41 -0.63
N GLY A 84 7.03 7.73 -0.77
CA GLY A 84 6.02 8.69 -0.35
C GLY A 84 4.69 8.49 -1.08
N MET A 85 4.74 8.23 -2.39
CA MET A 85 3.55 7.87 -3.16
C MET A 85 2.90 6.58 -2.66
N SER A 86 3.70 5.54 -2.43
CA SER A 86 3.20 4.23 -1.97
C SER A 86 2.55 4.33 -0.58
N LEU A 87 3.13 5.16 0.30
CA LEU A 87 2.57 5.44 1.62
C LEU A 87 1.22 6.17 1.50
N ALA A 88 1.12 7.17 0.63
CA ALA A 88 -0.12 7.90 0.40
C ALA A 88 -1.21 7.02 -0.22
N GLU A 89 -0.88 6.17 -1.19
CA GLU A 89 -1.80 5.17 -1.74
C GLU A 89 -2.32 4.24 -0.63
N GLY A 90 -1.42 3.74 0.24
CA GLY A 90 -1.78 2.90 1.38
C GLY A 90 -2.71 3.61 2.36
N ALA A 91 -2.41 4.87 2.70
CA ALA A 91 -3.23 5.68 3.60
C ALA A 91 -4.63 5.95 3.04
N VAL A 92 -4.73 6.26 1.74
CA VAL A 92 -6.02 6.47 1.07
C VAL A 92 -6.84 5.18 1.05
N ARG A 93 -6.22 4.04 0.72
CA ARG A 93 -6.89 2.73 0.76
C ARG A 93 -7.39 2.37 2.16
N MET A 94 -6.58 2.64 3.18
CA MET A 94 -6.96 2.45 4.58
C MET A 94 -8.15 3.33 4.95
N ALA A 95 -8.14 4.62 4.59
CA ALA A 95 -9.24 5.54 4.83
C ALA A 95 -10.53 5.13 4.10
N GLN A 96 -10.44 4.68 2.85
CA GLN A 96 -11.58 4.16 2.08
C GLN A 96 -12.16 2.90 2.73
N SER A 97 -11.31 1.94 3.08
CA SER A 97 -11.72 0.70 3.76
C SER A 97 -12.43 1.00 5.09
N TRP A 98 -11.89 1.94 5.87
CA TRP A 98 -12.51 2.37 7.12
C TRP A 98 -13.84 3.10 6.88
N ALA A 99 -13.95 3.93 5.84
CA ALA A 99 -15.20 4.62 5.51
C ALA A 99 -16.32 3.65 5.08
N GLU A 100 -15.99 2.59 4.35
CA GLU A 100 -16.95 1.56 3.93
C GLU A 100 -17.33 0.62 5.08
N LYS A 101 -16.36 0.22 5.89
CA LYS A 101 -16.53 -0.69 7.03
C LYS A 101 -15.72 -0.18 8.22
N PRO A 102 -16.27 0.73 9.03
CA PRO A 102 -15.55 1.28 10.17
C PRO A 102 -15.32 0.17 11.19
N ARG A 103 -14.09 -0.31 11.26
CA ARG A 103 -13.62 -1.31 12.22
C ARG A 103 -12.49 -0.71 13.03
N LEU A 104 -12.55 -0.91 14.34
CA LEU A 104 -11.45 -0.56 15.23
C LEU A 104 -10.44 -1.71 15.24
N PRO A 105 -9.13 -1.43 15.29
CA PRO A 105 -8.13 -2.45 15.51
C PRO A 105 -8.43 -3.17 16.84
N SER A 106 -8.44 -4.51 16.81
CA SER A 106 -8.54 -5.33 18.02
C SER A 106 -7.35 -5.10 18.96
N GLU A 107 -6.20 -4.74 18.39
CA GLU A 107 -4.97 -4.40 19.09
C GLU A 107 -4.26 -3.21 18.42
N ALA A 108 -3.59 -2.36 19.22
CA ALA A 108 -2.73 -1.28 18.73
C ALA A 108 -1.35 -1.81 18.25
N SER A 109 -1.37 -2.83 17.39
CA SER A 109 -0.19 -3.46 16.80
C SER A 109 -0.23 -3.37 15.27
N LEU A 110 0.92 -3.48 14.61
CA LEU A 110 0.98 -3.52 13.14
C LEU A 110 0.12 -4.65 12.57
N LYS A 111 -0.03 -5.75 13.33
CA LYS A 111 -0.88 -6.90 12.99
C LYS A 111 -2.37 -6.54 13.09
N GLY A 112 -2.79 -5.89 14.17
CA GLY A 112 -4.17 -5.44 14.35
C GLY A 112 -4.61 -4.39 13.31
N LEU A 113 -3.69 -3.51 12.88
CA LEU A 113 -3.94 -2.58 11.77
C LEU A 113 -4.06 -3.31 10.43
N ALA A 114 -3.20 -4.29 10.16
CA ALA A 114 -3.26 -5.08 8.93
C ALA A 114 -4.57 -5.88 8.83
N GLU A 115 -5.00 -6.48 9.94
CA GLU A 115 -6.25 -7.26 10.04
C GLU A 115 -7.50 -6.39 9.82
N ALA A 116 -7.52 -5.18 10.38
CA ALA A 116 -8.61 -4.23 10.18
C ALA A 116 -8.72 -3.77 8.72
N VAL A 117 -7.60 -3.68 8.00
CA VAL A 117 -7.54 -3.18 6.62
C VAL A 117 -7.75 -4.28 5.58
N ASN A 118 -7.28 -5.51 5.82
CA ASN A 118 -7.41 -6.65 4.90
C ASN A 118 -7.89 -7.92 5.62
N PRO A 119 -9.21 -8.09 5.82
CA PRO A 119 -9.76 -9.26 6.47
C PRO A 119 -9.82 -10.44 5.50
N GLN A 120 -8.68 -11.07 5.19
CA GLN A 120 -8.63 -12.41 4.60
C GLN A 120 -7.46 -13.20 5.18
N ASP A 121 -7.74 -13.91 6.27
CA ASP A 121 -7.35 -15.30 6.53
C ASP A 121 -7.70 -15.66 7.97
N GLU A 122 -8.99 -15.87 8.22
CA GLU A 122 -9.35 -17.01 9.06
C GLU A 122 -10.09 -17.95 8.10
N GLY A 123 -9.44 -19.08 7.79
CA GLY A 123 -10.16 -20.28 7.38
C GLY A 123 -11.28 -20.59 8.38
N PRO A 124 -12.21 -21.50 8.06
CA PRO A 124 -13.35 -21.80 8.93
C PRO A 124 -12.86 -21.90 10.36
N ILE A 125 -13.33 -20.98 11.21
CA ILE A 125 -13.03 -20.91 12.63
C ILE A 125 -13.19 -22.35 13.11
N GLU A 126 -12.09 -23.05 13.41
CA GLU A 126 -12.21 -24.30 14.16
C GLU A 126 -12.85 -23.86 15.47
N PRO A 127 -14.11 -24.25 15.72
CA PRO A 127 -14.74 -23.87 16.98
C PRO A 127 -13.82 -24.43 18.05
N THR A 128 -13.27 -23.55 18.89
CA THR A 128 -12.61 -23.93 20.14
C THR A 128 -13.44 -25.05 20.75
N PRO A 129 -12.86 -26.21 21.07
CA PRO A 129 -13.60 -27.30 21.69
C PRO A 129 -14.29 -26.74 22.94
N ILE A 130 -15.59 -26.49 22.83
CA ILE A 130 -16.44 -26.36 23.99
C ILE A 130 -16.40 -27.77 24.57
N ASP A 131 -15.95 -27.90 25.82
CA ASP A 131 -16.01 -29.14 26.59
C ASP A 131 -17.48 -29.56 26.70
N ILE A 132 -17.99 -30.21 25.67
CA ILE A 132 -19.26 -30.93 25.69
C ILE A 132 -18.95 -32.21 26.47
N PRO A 133 -19.59 -32.45 27.62
CA PRO A 133 -19.45 -33.72 28.34
C PRO A 133 -19.71 -34.89 27.38
N GLU A 134 -18.86 -35.91 27.43
CA GLU A 134 -18.74 -37.04 26.50
C GLU A 134 -20.00 -37.91 26.28
N GLU A 135 -21.18 -37.53 26.79
CA GLU A 135 -22.35 -38.40 26.89
C GLU A 135 -23.29 -38.43 25.67
N GLU A 136 -23.09 -37.60 24.64
CA GLU A 136 -24.02 -37.57 23.50
C GLU A 136 -23.35 -37.78 22.14
N LYS A 137 -22.74 -38.97 21.96
CA LYS A 137 -22.34 -39.46 20.64
C LYS A 137 -23.42 -40.40 20.08
N PRO A 138 -24.34 -39.93 19.21
CA PRO A 138 -25.29 -40.83 18.57
C PRO A 138 -24.56 -41.81 17.64
N GLU A 139 -24.89 -43.09 17.78
CA GLU A 139 -24.27 -44.22 17.08
C GLU A 139 -24.18 -44.02 15.55
N PRO A 140 -23.13 -44.57 14.91
CA PRO A 140 -22.93 -44.43 13.47
C PRO A 140 -23.98 -45.21 12.69
N LYS A 141 -24.91 -44.51 12.03
CA LYS A 141 -25.86 -45.12 11.10
C LYS A 141 -25.11 -45.72 9.90
N ALA A 142 -25.38 -47.01 9.64
CA ALA A 142 -24.75 -47.84 8.62
C ALA A 142 -24.77 -47.23 7.20
N PRO A 143 -23.76 -47.53 6.36
CA PRO A 143 -23.66 -46.97 5.02
C PRO A 143 -24.76 -47.50 4.10
N VAL A 144 -25.59 -46.57 3.60
CA VAL A 144 -26.62 -46.85 2.59
C VAL A 144 -25.94 -47.15 1.24
N ARG A 145 -26.01 -48.41 0.81
CA ARG A 145 -25.47 -48.92 -0.46
C ARG A 145 -26.14 -48.24 -1.66
N ARG A 146 -25.50 -47.24 -2.26
CA ARG A 146 -25.96 -46.63 -3.53
C ARG A 146 -25.82 -47.63 -4.69
N LYS A 147 -26.94 -47.93 -5.36
CA LYS A 147 -26.97 -48.72 -6.60
C LYS A 147 -26.34 -47.92 -7.75
N SER A 148 -25.26 -48.45 -8.32
CA SER A 148 -24.64 -47.96 -9.55
C SER A 148 -25.63 -48.07 -10.72
N ARG A 149 -25.97 -46.92 -11.33
CA ARG A 149 -26.75 -46.86 -12.56
C ARG A 149 -25.77 -46.55 -13.69
N ARG A 150 -25.40 -47.59 -14.44
CA ARG A 150 -24.68 -47.49 -15.73
C ARG A 150 -25.46 -46.59 -16.68
N GLN A 151 -24.79 -45.65 -17.32
CA GLN A 151 -25.23 -45.10 -18.60
C GLN A 151 -24.19 -45.45 -19.67
N VAL A 152 -24.74 -45.90 -20.79
CA VAL A 152 -24.13 -46.35 -22.03
C VAL A 152 -23.87 -45.13 -22.91
#